data_AF-A0A329R6I5-F1
#
_entry.id   AF-A0A329R6I5-F1
#
_cell.length_a   1.000
_cell.length_b   1.000
_cell.length_c   1.000
_cell.angle_alpha   90.00
_cell.angle_beta   90.00
_cell.angle_gamma   90.00
#
_symmetry.space_group_name_H-M   'P 1'
#
loop_
_entity.id
_entity.type
_entity.pdbx_description
1 polymer ?
#
loop_
_entity_poly.entity_id
_entity_poly.type
_entity_poly.pdbx_seq_one_letter_code
_entity_poly.pdbx_strand_id
1 'polypeptide(L)' 'MNLAVKFENFDSSDQFTVLEMDKYDLILGMPWLEKHEPWID' A
#
# COMPACT_ATOMS: atom_id res chain seq x y z
N MET A 1 -8.48 -3.09 7.33
CA MET A 1 -9.06 -1.73 7.40
C MET A 1 -8.94 -1.12 6.01
N ASN A 2 -9.97 -0.44 5.51
CA ASN A 2 -9.84 0.30 4.25
C ASN A 2 -9.03 1.56 4.52
N LEU A 3 -7.91 1.70 3.83
CA LEU A 3 -7.02 2.86 3.93
C LEU A 3 -6.94 3.52 2.56
N ALA A 4 -7.15 4.83 2.53
CA ALA A 4 -6.82 5.63 1.37
C ALA A 4 -5.33 6.00 1.46
N VAL A 5 -4.58 5.62 0.44
CA VAL A 5 -3.15 5.88 0.34
C VAL A 5 -2.92 6.71 -0.92
N LYS A 6 -2.26 7.86 -0.75
CA LYS A 6 -1.97 8.79 -1.83
C LYS A 6 -0.48 9.10 -1.88
N PHE A 7 0.13 8.93 -3.05
CA PHE A 7 1.54 9.22 -3.33
C PHE A 7 1.64 10.00 -4.63
N GLU A 8 2.11 11.25 -4.62
CA GLU A 8 2.20 12.11 -5.82
C GLU A 8 0.95 12.02 -6.73
N ASN A 9 1.03 11.25 -7.82
CA ASN A 9 -0.02 11.05 -8.83
C ASN A 9 -0.82 9.74 -8.68
N PHE A 10 -0.56 8.97 -7.63
CA PHE A 10 -1.21 7.71 -7.32
C PHE A 10 -2.16 7.88 -6.12
N ASP A 11 -3.40 7.44 -6.27
CA ASP A 11 -4.41 7.41 -5.21
C ASP A 11 -5.10 6.05 -5.24
N SER A 12 -5.08 5.32 -4.12
CA SER A 12 -5.76 4.05 -3.98
C SER A 12 -6.50 3.97 -2.65
N SER A 13 -7.72 3.45 -2.70
CA SER A 13 -8.43 3.00 -1.50
C SER A 13 -8.44 1.48 -1.49
N ASP A 14 -7.68 0.87 -0.58
CA ASP A 14 -7.53 -0.58 -0.50
C ASP A 14 -7.64 -1.09 0.93
N GLN A 15 -7.94 -2.38 1.05
CA GLN A 15 -8.01 -3.05 2.33
C GLN A 15 -6.61 -3.51 2.76
N PHE A 16 -6.12 -2.95 3.87
CA PHE A 16 -4.84 -3.33 4.47
C PHE A 16 -5.04 -4.16 5.74
N THR A 17 -4.06 -5.01 6.03
CA THR A 17 -3.92 -5.73 7.30
C THR A 17 -3.06 -4.90 8.24
N VAL A 18 -3.59 -4.55 9.41
CA VAL A 18 -2.84 -3.81 10.43
C VAL A 18 -2.06 -4.82 11.27
N LEU A 19 -0.75 -4.63 11.33
CA LEU A 19 0.18 -5.40 12.15
C LEU A 19 0.90 -4.42 13.07
N GLU A 20 1.04 -4.76 14.34
CA GLU A 20 1.81 -3.97 15.30
C GLU A 20 3.30 -4.22 15.03
N MET A 21 3.96 -3.25 14.40
CA MET A 21 5.35 -3.32 14.00
C MET A 21 6.04 -1.98 14.25
N ASP A 22 7.20 -2.01 14.91
CA ASP A 22 7.86 -0.79 15.37
C ASP A 22 8.63 -0.04 14.26
N LYS A 23 8.95 -0.73 13.15
CA LYS A 23 9.94 -0.25 12.18
C LYS A 23 9.36 0.39 10.92
N TYR A 24 8.13 0.05 10.54
CA TYR A 24 7.55 0.47 9.26
C TYR A 24 6.10 0.89 9.43
N ASP A 25 5.76 2.05 8.88
CA ASP A 25 4.41 2.60 8.91
C ASP A 25 3.47 1.92 7.89
N LEU A 26 4.01 1.44 6.76
CA LEU A 26 3.26 0.77 5.70
C LEU A 26 4.16 -0.18 4.90
N ILE A 27 3.65 -1.37 4.58
CA ILE A 27 4.29 -2.32 3.67
C ILE A 27 3.29 -2.67 2.57
N LEU A 28 3.71 -2.48 1.31
CA LEU A 28 2.93 -2.86 0.14
C LEU A 28 3.28 -4.31 -0.22
N GLY A 29 2.33 -5.21 -0.03
CA GLY A 29 2.50 -6.62 -0.38
C GLY A 29 2.35 -6.90 -1.87
N MET A 30 2.71 -8.12 -2.29
CA MET A 30 2.54 -8.57 -3.68
C MET A 30 1.11 -8.39 -4.23
N PRO A 31 0.02 -8.69 -3.50
CA PRO A 31 -1.33 -8.49 -4.03
C PRO A 31 -1.64 -7.03 -4.39
N TRP A 32 -1.01 -6.08 -3.69
CA TRP A 32 -1.16 -4.67 -4.00
C TRP A 32 -0.35 -4.29 -5.25
N LEU A 33 0.89 -4.81 -5.37
CA LEU A 33 1.75 -4.59 -6.54
C LEU A 33 1.15 -5.18 -7.81
N GLU A 34 0.59 -6.39 -7.75
CA GLU A 34 -0.09 -7.04 -8.88
C GLU A 34 -1.35 -6.26 -9.32
N LYS A 35 -2.08 -5.68 -8.37
CA LYS A 35 -3.31 -4.93 -8.67
C LYS A 35 -3.04 -3.60 -9.38
N HIS A 36 -1.98 -2.92 -8.97
CA HIS A 36 -1.71 -1.53 -9.38
C HIS A 36 -0.54 -1.40 -10.36
N GLU A 37 0.17 -2.49 -10.64
CA GLU A 37 1.31 -2.60 -11.57
C GLU A 37 2.22 -1.36 -11.57
N PRO A 38 2.75 -0.95 -10.39
CA PRO A 38 3.56 0.25 -10.30
C PRO A 38 4.90 0.06 -11.01
N TRP A 39 5.44 1.15 -11.53
CA TRP A 39 6.78 1.18 -12.09
C TRP A 39 7.76 1.36 -10.93
N ILE A 40 8.69 0.42 -10.78
CA ILE A 40 9.77 0.47 -9.79
C ILE A 40 11.05 0.80 -10.56
N ASP A 41 11.59 2.00 -10.36
CA ASP A 41 12.90 2.44 -10.86
C ASP A 41 13.97 2.30 -9.76
#